data_AF-A0A7Z9DXY9-F1
#
_entry.id   AF-A0A7Z9DXY9-F1
#
_cell.length_a   1.000
_cell.length_b   1.000
_cell.length_c   1.000
_cell.angle_alpha   90.00
_cell.angle_beta   90.00
_cell.angle_gamma   90.00
#
_symmetry.space_group_name_H-M   'P 1'
#
loop_
_entity.id
_entity.type
_entity.pdbx_description
1 polymer ?
#
loop_
_entity_poly.entity_id
_entity_poly.type
_entity_poly.pdbx_seq_one_letter_code
_entity_poly.pdbx_strand_id
1 'polypeptide(L)'
;MKNWNDDYHLLGLGGFTSLIKSINVSLWGNEITFQCLYNPEEPIPYQIIFKDCQEIRWDVYDSELANELQADLFGISLGEDHHRKPALITTDIFEISILYDQFILEKSEINHLKVEEKETLGLKILT
;
A
#
# COMPACT_ATOMS: atom_id res chain seq x y z
N MET A 1 13.93 11.74 -12.68
CA MET A 1 12.53 11.29 -12.67
C MET A 1 12.44 10.22 -11.60
N LYS A 2 11.66 10.43 -10.53
CA LYS A 2 11.36 9.35 -9.58
C LYS A 2 10.48 8.34 -10.33
N ASN A 3 10.88 7.07 -10.34
CA ASN A 3 10.03 6.00 -10.85
C ASN A 3 8.92 5.79 -9.80
N TRP A 4 7.69 6.13 -10.16
CA TRP A 4 6.50 5.87 -9.34
C TRP A 4 6.09 4.38 -9.38
N ASN A 5 6.82 3.57 -10.16
CA ASN A 5 6.50 2.18 -10.46
C ASN A 5 7.03 1.19 -9.41
N ASP A 6 7.81 1.65 -8.42
CA ASP A 6 8.48 0.80 -7.43
C ASP A 6 7.71 0.68 -6.10
N ASP A 7 6.59 1.39 -5.95
CA ASP A 7 5.93 1.58 -4.65
C ASP A 7 5.10 0.35 -4.21
N TYR A 8 4.43 -0.33 -5.15
CA TYR A 8 3.70 -1.58 -4.87
C TYR A 8 4.62 -2.74 -4.50
N HIS A 9 5.85 -2.73 -5.02
CA HIS A 9 6.88 -3.71 -4.66
C HIS A 9 7.27 -3.59 -3.17
N LEU A 10 7.21 -2.39 -2.57
CA LEU A 10 7.46 -2.21 -1.12
C LEU A 10 6.43 -2.96 -0.27
N LEU A 11 5.19 -3.03 -0.74
CA LEU A 11 4.15 -3.82 -0.09
C LEU A 11 4.29 -5.32 -0.40
N GLY A 12 5.19 -5.72 -1.31
CA GLY A 12 5.27 -7.08 -1.80
C GLY A 12 3.92 -7.59 -2.33
N LEU A 13 3.15 -6.68 -2.95
CA LEU A 13 1.93 -6.99 -3.69
C LEU A 13 2.30 -7.16 -5.17
N GLY A 14 1.48 -7.87 -5.94
CA GLY A 14 1.73 -8.07 -7.37
C GLY A 14 1.40 -6.83 -8.21
N GLY A 15 1.17 -7.00 -9.51
CA GLY A 15 0.99 -5.89 -10.45
C GLY A 15 -0.43 -5.31 -10.58
N PHE A 16 -1.39 -5.72 -9.75
CA PHE A 16 -2.75 -5.17 -9.77
C PHE A 16 -2.90 -3.94 -8.86
N THR A 17 -3.96 -3.16 -9.07
CA THR A 17 -4.28 -1.99 -8.23
C THR A 17 -4.76 -2.40 -6.83
N SER A 18 -4.72 -1.44 -5.91
CA SER A 18 -5.30 -1.54 -4.57
C SER A 18 -6.29 -0.42 -4.29
N LEU A 19 -7.27 -0.71 -3.44
CA LEU A 19 -8.25 0.25 -2.94
C LEU A 19 -8.08 0.45 -1.44
N ILE A 20 -8.22 1.68 -0.96
CA ILE A 20 -8.41 1.99 0.47
C ILE A 20 -9.91 2.08 0.76
N LYS A 21 -10.39 1.26 1.68
CA LYS A 21 -11.82 1.17 2.06
C LYS A 21 -12.18 2.00 3.27
N SER A 22 -11.26 2.08 4.22
CA SER A 22 -11.45 2.84 5.45
C SER A 22 -10.12 3.16 6.08
N ILE A 23 -10.12 4.21 6.90
CA ILE A 23 -8.95 4.64 7.66
C ILE A 23 -9.40 4.85 9.09
N ASN A 24 -8.72 4.19 10.02
CA ASN A 24 -8.96 4.34 11.44
C ASN A 24 -7.78 5.05 12.08
N VAL A 25 -8.05 6.16 12.77
CA VAL A 25 -7.08 6.87 13.61
C VAL A 25 -7.44 6.57 15.05
N SER A 26 -6.52 5.94 15.77
CA SER A 26 -6.73 5.48 17.15
C SER A 26 -5.66 6.09 18.08
N LEU A 27 -5.77 5.83 19.38
CA LEU A 27 -4.77 6.23 20.37
C LEU A 27 -4.37 7.71 20.28
N TRP A 28 -5.35 8.61 20.11
CA TRP A 28 -5.15 10.05 19.96
C TRP A 28 -4.27 10.46 18.78
N GLY A 29 -4.33 9.70 17.68
CA GLY A 29 -3.52 9.97 16.49
C GLY A 29 -2.15 9.31 16.52
N ASN A 30 -1.86 8.48 17.52
CA ASN A 30 -0.60 7.75 17.62
C ASN A 30 -0.56 6.49 16.74
N GLU A 31 -1.72 5.97 16.35
CA GLU A 31 -1.83 4.85 15.43
C GLU A 31 -2.82 5.19 14.32
N ILE A 32 -2.46 4.83 13.09
CA ILE A 32 -3.33 4.93 11.92
C ILE A 32 -3.28 3.62 11.12
N THR A 33 -4.47 3.11 10.81
CA THR A 33 -4.68 1.84 10.13
C THR A 33 -5.52 2.05 8.88
N PHE A 34 -4.99 1.65 7.74
CA PHE A 34 -5.68 1.64 6.45
C PHE A 34 -6.17 0.21 6.17
N GLN A 35 -7.47 0.07 5.91
CA GLN A 35 -8.04 -1.18 5.42
C GLN A 35 -8.05 -1.15 3.90
N CYS A 36 -7.35 -2.10 3.28
CA CYS A 36 -7.12 -2.10 1.85
C CYS A 36 -7.60 -3.41 1.20
N LEU A 37 -7.88 -3.34 -0.10
CA LEU A 37 -8.19 -4.49 -0.96
C LEU A 37 -7.24 -4.49 -2.14
N TYR A 38 -6.45 -5.55 -2.29
CA TYR A 38 -5.62 -5.78 -3.47
C TYR A 38 -6.41 -6.57 -4.51
N ASN A 39 -6.22 -6.26 -5.80
CA ASN A 39 -6.94 -6.85 -6.93
C ASN A 39 -8.48 -6.77 -6.76
N PRO A 40 -9.12 -5.63 -7.09
CA PRO A 40 -10.56 -5.44 -6.90
C PRO A 40 -11.46 -6.47 -7.61
N GLU A 41 -10.96 -7.17 -8.63
CA GLU A 41 -11.71 -8.25 -9.32
C GLU A 41 -11.78 -9.53 -8.47
N GLU A 42 -10.70 -9.83 -7.73
CA GLU A 42 -10.63 -10.93 -6.74
C GLU A 42 -10.06 -10.38 -5.42
N PRO A 43 -10.88 -9.67 -4.61
CA PRO A 43 -10.38 -8.84 -3.52
C PRO A 43 -9.65 -9.62 -2.44
N ILE A 44 -8.37 -9.30 -2.25
CA ILE A 44 -7.54 -9.83 -1.16
C ILE A 44 -7.35 -8.73 -0.12
N PRO A 45 -7.91 -8.86 1.10
CA PRO A 45 -7.78 -7.84 2.11
C PRO A 45 -6.37 -7.78 2.72
N TYR A 46 -5.92 -6.58 3.02
CA TYR A 46 -4.70 -6.33 3.77
C TYR A 46 -4.82 -5.03 4.55
N GLN A 47 -3.91 -4.82 5.51
CA GLN A 47 -3.86 -3.61 6.31
C GLN A 47 -2.48 -2.99 6.29
N ILE A 48 -2.45 -1.66 6.21
CA ILE A 48 -1.25 -0.85 6.39
C ILE A 48 -1.40 -0.15 7.73
N ILE A 49 -0.45 -0.34 8.64
CA ILE A 49 -0.53 0.19 10.01
C ILE A 49 0.73 0.98 10.31
N PHE A 50 0.55 2.21 10.78
CA PHE A 50 1.62 3.05 11.32
C PHE A 50 1.39 3.24 12.81
N LYS A 51 2.44 3.05 13.62
CA LYS A 51 2.41 3.25 15.08
C LYS A 51 3.47 4.25 15.51
N ASP A 52 3.29 4.76 16.73
CA ASP A 52 4.10 5.82 17.31
C ASP A 52 4.11 7.08 16.41
N CYS A 53 2.95 7.39 15.84
CA CYS A 53 2.78 8.54 14.96
C CYS A 53 2.96 9.85 15.75
N GLN A 54 3.79 10.72 15.20
CA GLN A 54 4.12 12.04 15.75
C GLN A 54 3.43 13.17 15.00
N GLU A 55 3.21 12.97 13.70
CA GLU A 55 2.51 13.93 12.84
C GLU A 55 1.68 13.17 11.80
N ILE A 56 0.45 13.63 11.58
CA ILE A 56 -0.41 13.17 10.50
C ILE A 56 -0.96 14.40 9.80
N ARG A 57 -0.64 14.57 8.52
CA ARG A 57 -1.14 15.66 7.69
C ARG A 57 -1.94 15.12 6.53
N TRP A 58 -3.09 15.75 6.27
CA TRP A 58 -4.00 15.42 5.19
C TRP A 58 -4.07 16.57 4.20
N ASP A 59 -4.02 16.24 2.92
CA ASP A 59 -4.31 17.16 1.82
C ASP A 59 -5.39 16.51 0.95
N VAL A 60 -6.65 16.97 1.09
CA VAL A 60 -7.78 16.45 0.30
C VAL A 60 -7.83 17.23 -1.01
N TYR A 61 -7.76 16.52 -2.14
CA TYR A 61 -7.66 17.14 -3.46
C TYR A 61 -9.01 17.63 -3.97
N ASP A 62 -10.07 16.85 -3.72
CA ASP A 62 -11.42 17.16 -4.18
C ASP A 62 -12.45 16.87 -3.09
N SER A 63 -13.12 17.93 -2.63
CA SER A 63 -14.18 17.84 -1.63
C SER A 63 -15.44 17.12 -2.14
N GLU A 64 -15.65 17.03 -3.46
CA GLU A 64 -16.79 16.33 -4.04
C GLU A 64 -16.63 14.80 -3.89
N LEU A 65 -15.39 14.30 -3.92
CA LEU A 65 -15.06 12.89 -3.72
C LEU A 65 -15.01 12.49 -2.23
N ALA A 66 -15.13 13.43 -1.31
CA ALA A 66 -15.04 13.14 0.14
C ALA A 66 -16.15 12.20 0.66
N ASN A 67 -17.22 12.00 -0.11
CA ASN A 67 -18.30 11.07 0.23
C ASN A 67 -18.15 9.68 -0.44
N GLU A 68 -17.11 9.47 -1.24
CA GLU A 68 -16.82 8.18 -1.84
C GLU A 68 -16.48 7.14 -0.76
N LEU A 69 -16.88 5.89 -1.01
CA LEU A 69 -16.69 4.80 -0.04
C LEU A 69 -15.31 4.16 -0.13
N GLN A 70 -14.53 4.47 -1.17
CA GLN A 70 -13.24 3.86 -1.48
C GLN A 70 -12.37 4.88 -2.21
N ALA A 71 -11.05 4.76 -2.04
CA ALA A 71 -10.07 5.55 -2.78
C ALA A 71 -9.12 4.60 -3.54
N ASP A 72 -8.78 4.92 -4.77
CA ASP A 72 -7.74 4.22 -5.53
C ASP A 72 -6.37 4.56 -4.94
N LEU A 73 -5.57 3.54 -4.61
CA LEU A 73 -4.20 3.74 -4.14
C LEU A 73 -3.30 3.99 -5.35
N PHE A 74 -2.74 5.18 -5.49
CA PHE A 74 -1.83 5.50 -6.59
C PHE A 74 -0.36 5.31 -6.24
N GLY A 75 0.02 5.56 -4.99
CA GLY A 75 1.41 5.45 -4.58
C GLY A 75 1.58 5.36 -3.07
N ILE A 76 2.68 4.72 -2.66
CA ILE A 76 3.12 4.66 -1.27
C ILE A 76 4.63 4.84 -1.18
N SER A 77 5.05 5.79 -0.37
CA SER A 77 6.44 5.95 0.05
C SER A 77 6.50 5.77 1.56
N LEU A 78 7.43 4.94 2.06
CA LEU A 78 7.64 4.75 3.51
C LEU A 78 8.62 5.79 4.10
N GLY A 79 8.99 6.80 3.32
CA GLY A 79 10.04 7.75 3.68
C GLY A 79 11.45 7.17 3.58
N GLU A 80 12.45 8.04 3.73
CA GLU A 80 13.88 7.70 3.73
C GLU A 80 14.51 8.22 5.04
N ASP A 81 15.78 7.86 5.28
CA ASP A 81 16.61 8.39 6.38
C ASP A 81 16.13 8.07 7.82
N HIS A 82 15.70 6.82 8.07
CA HIS A 82 15.21 6.35 9.39
C HIS A 82 13.97 7.14 9.85
N HIS A 83 12.96 7.23 8.99
CA HIS A 83 11.69 7.92 9.26
C HIS A 83 11.79 9.42 9.53
N ARG A 84 12.90 10.07 9.13
CA ARG A 84 13.00 11.54 9.15
C ARG A 84 12.26 12.22 7.99
N LYS A 85 11.98 11.48 6.91
CA LYS A 85 11.00 11.88 5.92
C LYS A 85 9.71 11.10 6.19
N PRO A 86 8.54 11.77 6.18
CA PRO A 86 7.27 11.10 6.45
C PRO A 86 6.97 10.05 5.36
N ALA A 87 6.20 9.03 5.73
CA ALA A 87 5.51 8.22 4.75
C ALA A 87 4.50 9.07 4.00
N LEU A 88 4.31 8.78 2.72
CA LEU A 88 3.33 9.40 1.86
C LEU A 88 2.43 8.32 1.27
N ILE A 89 1.13 8.46 1.42
CA ILE A 89 0.13 7.65 0.71
C ILE A 89 -0.67 8.60 -0.17
N THR A 90 -0.67 8.33 -1.48
CA THR A 90 -1.37 9.14 -2.49
C THR A 90 -2.51 8.34 -3.08
N THR A 91 -3.68 8.96 -3.13
CA THR A 91 -4.91 8.41 -3.73
C THR A 91 -5.51 9.38 -4.74
N ASP A 92 -6.63 9.01 -5.35
CA ASP A 92 -7.47 9.91 -6.13
C ASP A 92 -8.23 10.95 -5.28
N ILE A 93 -8.45 10.69 -4.00
CA ILE A 93 -9.23 11.56 -3.10
C ILE A 93 -8.33 12.48 -2.25
N PHE A 94 -7.26 11.94 -1.70
CA PHE A 94 -6.39 12.63 -0.74
C PHE A 94 -4.92 12.19 -0.84
N GLU A 95 -4.04 13.03 -0.31
CA GLU A 95 -2.70 12.67 0.17
C GLU A 95 -2.69 12.64 1.69
N ILE A 96 -1.94 11.68 2.24
CA ILE A 96 -1.62 11.69 3.66
C ILE A 96 -0.11 11.52 3.86
N SER A 97 0.43 12.41 4.69
CA SER A 97 1.82 12.41 5.14
C SER A 97 1.88 12.04 6.62
N ILE A 98 2.64 11.00 6.96
CA ILE A 98 2.70 10.43 8.32
C ILE A 98 4.15 10.38 8.79
N LEU A 99 4.44 11.01 9.93
CA LEU A 99 5.70 10.82 10.64
C LEU A 99 5.49 9.78 11.75
N TYR A 100 6.25 8.68 11.71
CA TYR A 100 6.01 7.49 12.53
C TYR A 100 7.33 6.78 12.88
N ASP A 101 7.29 5.84 13.83
CA ASP A 101 8.46 5.01 14.20
C ASP A 101 8.33 3.55 13.75
N GLN A 102 7.09 3.02 13.70
CA GLN A 102 6.85 1.63 13.29
C GLN A 102 5.86 1.53 12.14
N PHE A 103 6.19 0.65 11.18
CA PHE A 103 5.34 0.28 10.05
C PHE A 103 5.07 -1.22 10.09
N ILE A 104 3.80 -1.59 9.91
CA ILE A 104 3.36 -2.98 9.85
C ILE A 104 2.47 -3.16 8.62
N LEU A 105 2.76 -4.21 7.86
CA LEU A 105 1.91 -4.68 6.78
C LEU A 105 1.31 -6.02 7.17
N GLU A 106 0.00 -6.04 7.42
CA GLU A 106 -0.73 -7.26 7.73
C GLU A 106 -1.45 -7.75 6.47
N LYS A 107 -1.08 -8.93 6.01
CA LYS A 107 -1.78 -9.62 4.92
C LYS A 107 -2.55 -10.76 5.54
N SER A 108 -3.87 -10.82 5.34
CA SER A 108 -4.57 -12.09 5.57
C SER A 108 -3.99 -13.09 4.59
N GLU A 109 -3.29 -14.11 5.10
CA GLU A 109 -2.40 -15.01 4.36
C GLU A 109 -2.61 -15.06 2.83
N ILE A 110 -1.75 -14.37 2.08
CA ILE A 110 -1.61 -14.61 0.63
C ILE A 110 -0.81 -15.92 0.47
N ASN A 111 -1.42 -17.05 0.83
CA ASN A 111 -0.81 -18.37 0.71
C ASN A 111 -1.03 -19.02 -0.67
N HIS A 112 -1.47 -18.25 -1.66
CA HIS A 112 -1.56 -18.70 -3.04
C HIS A 112 -1.07 -17.58 -3.97
N LEU A 113 0.19 -17.69 -4.41
CA LEU A 113 0.75 -17.24 -5.70
C LEU A 113 2.28 -17.24 -5.59
N LYS A 114 2.85 -18.42 -5.31
CA LYS A 114 4.15 -18.74 -5.91
C LYS A 114 3.86 -19.08 -7.37
N VAL A 115 3.82 -18.07 -8.23
CA VAL A 115 3.88 -18.31 -9.67
C VAL A 115 5.33 -18.70 -9.94
N GLU A 116 5.55 -19.97 -10.22
CA GLU A 116 6.82 -20.46 -10.76
C GLU A 116 7.04 -19.83 -12.14
N GLU A 117 7.80 -18.72 -12.19
CA GLU A 117 8.58 -18.44 -13.38
C GLU A 117 9.75 -19.42 -13.42
N LYS A 118 9.53 -20.56 -14.09
CA LYS A 118 10.59 -21.25 -14.80
C LYS A 118 10.19 -21.41 -16.25
N GLU A 119 10.71 -20.47 -17.03
CA GLU A 119 10.78 -20.53 -18.48
C GLU A 119 11.22 -21.92 -18.93
N THR A 120 10.40 -22.49 -19.80
CA THR A 120 10.71 -23.70 -20.56
C THR A 120 11.68 -23.32 -21.66
N LEU A 121 12.92 -23.84 -21.67
CA LEU A 121 13.70 -23.99 -22.90
C LEU A 121 14.81 -25.02 -22.66
N GLY A 122 14.62 -26.24 -23.17
CA GLY A 122 15.62 -27.28 -23.06
C GLY A 122 15.18 -28.65 -23.57
N LEU A 123 14.48 -28.71 -24.72
CA LEU A 123 14.42 -29.94 -25.49
C LEU A 123 15.86 -30.36 -25.85
N LYS A 124 16.30 -31.51 -25.34
CA LYS A 124 17.25 -32.40 -26.04
C LYS A 124 16.78 -33.84 -25.88
N ILE A 125 16.20 -34.35 -26.95
CA ILE A 125 16.11 -35.78 -27.25
C ILE A 125 17.41 -36.17 -27.97
N LEU A 126 17.77 -37.46 -27.89
CA LEU A 126 18.83 -38.23 -28.58
C LEU A 126 20.12 -38.28 -27.75
N THR A 127 20.61 -39.46 -27.31
CA THR A 127 20.64 -40.79 -27.93
C THR A 127 20.69 -41.87 -26.87
#